data_AF-A0A931S7D3-F1
#
_entry.id   AF-A0A931S7D3-F1
#
_cell.length_a   1.000
_cell.length_b   1.000
_cell.length_c   1.000
_cell.angle_alpha   90.00
_cell.angle_beta   90.00
_cell.angle_gamma   90.00
#
_symmetry.space_group_name_H-M   'P 1'
#
loop_
_entity.id
_entity.type
_entity.pdbx_description
1 polymer ?
#
loop_
_entity_poly.entity_id
_entity_poly.type
_entity_poly.pdbx_seq_one_letter_code
_entity_poly.pdbx_strand_id
1 'polypeptide(L)' 'MSPKQGEVWLADLGMAAKTRPVIILSREDPRAPRALITYVPLTTQNRHSRYEVELGSVRFLKETSVANVQGIGSISAAP' A
#
# COMPACT_ATOMS: atom_id res chain seq x y z
N MET A 1 0.42 -8.49 -14.44
CA MET A 1 1.62 -7.64 -14.22
C MET A 1 1.90 -7.65 -12.73
N SER A 2 3.12 -7.90 -12.30
CA SER A 2 3.47 -7.95 -10.88
C SER A 2 3.64 -6.53 -10.33
N PRO A 3 3.03 -6.19 -9.18
CA PRO A 3 3.20 -4.88 -8.55
C PRO A 3 4.67 -4.60 -8.22
N LYS A 4 5.18 -3.41 -8.59
CA LYS A 4 6.57 -3.02 -8.33
C LYS A 4 6.68 -2.13 -7.10
N GLN A 5 7.83 -2.19 -6.44
CA GLN A 5 8.16 -1.32 -5.31
C GLN A 5 7.92 0.16 -5.67
N GLY A 6 7.18 0.87 -4.82
CA GLY A 6 6.84 2.29 -4.99
C GLY A 6 5.58 2.55 -5.81
N GLU A 7 5.01 1.55 -6.50
CA GLU A 7 3.76 1.72 -7.20
C GLU A 7 2.58 1.79 -6.23
N VAL A 8 1.53 2.52 -6.63
CA VAL A 8 0.25 2.53 -5.93
C VAL A 8 -0.73 1.58 -6.61
N TRP A 9 -1.30 0.68 -5.83
CA TRP A 9 -2.24 -0.34 -6.29
C TRP A 9 -3.52 -0.28 -5.47
N LEU A 10 -4.65 -0.61 -6.11
CA LEU A 10 -5.90 -0.84 -5.41
C LEU A 10 -5.91 -2.27 -4.89
N ALA A 11 -5.88 -2.46 -3.57
CA ALA A 11 -5.82 -3.78 -2.96
C ALA A 11 -7.08 -4.07 -2.14
N ASP A 12 -7.65 -5.27 -2.31
CA ASP A 12 -8.59 -5.85 -1.36
C ASP A 12 -7.78 -6.40 -0.19
N LEU A 13 -8.06 -5.87 1.00
CA LEU A 13 -7.34 -6.20 2.22
C LEU A 13 -8.14 -7.18 3.10
N GLY A 14 -9.15 -7.82 2.52
CA GLY A 14 -9.97 -8.85 3.14
C GLY A 14 -11.10 -8.30 4.00
N MET A 15 -11.78 -9.20 4.73
CA MET A 15 -13.02 -8.90 5.45
C MET A 15 -12.91 -7.76 6.48
N ALA A 16 -11.72 -7.50 7.03
CA ALA A 16 -11.49 -6.45 8.01
C ALA A 16 -11.18 -5.08 7.39
N ALA A 17 -11.01 -4.99 6.06
CA ALA A 17 -10.45 -3.81 5.44
C ALA A 17 -11.00 -3.57 4.02
N LYS A 18 -11.70 -2.44 3.85
CA LYS A 18 -12.18 -1.94 2.55
C LYS A 18 -11.05 -1.93 1.51
N THR A 19 -11.39 -2.28 0.27
CA THR A 19 -10.55 -2.08 -0.91
C THR A 19 -10.04 -0.64 -0.95
N ARG A 20 -8.72 -0.44 -0.90
CA ARG A 20 -8.13 0.90 -0.83
C ARG A 20 -6.77 0.96 -1.53
N PRO A 21 -6.35 2.17 -1.95
CA PRO A 21 -5.01 2.36 -2.47
C PRO A 21 -3.95 2.00 -1.43
N VAL A 22 -2.90 1.29 -1.86
CA VAL A 22 -1.74 0.92 -1.06
C VAL A 22 -0.47 1.18 -1.86
N ILE A 23 0.63 1.52 -1.18
CA ILE A 23 1.97 1.54 -1.79
C ILE A 23 2.65 0.20 -1.58
N ILE A 24 3.19 -0.34 -2.65
CA ILE A 24 3.96 -1.58 -2.63
C ILE A 24 5.34 -1.32 -2.07
N LEU A 25 5.71 -2.04 -1.02
CA LEU A 25 7.03 -1.98 -0.40
C LEU A 25 7.91 -3.15 -0.84
N SER A 26 7.33 -4.32 -1.08
CA SER A 26 8.07 -5.51 -1.50
C SER A 26 8.74 -5.29 -2.85
N ARG A 27 9.97 -5.78 -2.97
CA ARG A 27 10.69 -5.86 -4.24
C ARG A 27 10.29 -7.13 -4.98
N GLU A 28 10.45 -7.10 -6.29
CA GLU A 28 10.37 -8.32 -7.10
C GLU A 28 11.50 -9.27 -6.67
N ASP A 29 11.13 -10.47 -6.26
CA ASP A 29 12.05 -11.54 -5.87
C ASP A 29 11.60 -12.85 -6.51
N PRO A 30 12.26 -13.29 -7.59
CA PRO A 30 11.94 -14.56 -8.26
C PRO A 30 12.16 -15.80 -7.38
N ARG A 31 12.87 -15.67 -6.25
CA ARG A 31 13.18 -16.76 -5.30
C ARG A 31 12.57 -16.51 -3.93
N ALA A 32 11.50 -15.71 -3.86
CA ALA A 32 10.83 -15.41 -2.61
C ALA A 32 10.35 -16.71 -1.92
N PRO A 33 10.61 -16.88 -0.61
CA PRO A 33 10.17 -18.06 0.12
C PRO A 33 8.64 -18.14 0.29
N ARG A 34 7.92 -17.03 0.04
CA ARG A 34 6.46 -16.92 0.10
C ARG A 34 5.95 -16.01 -1.02
N ALA A 35 4.80 -16.34 -1.58
CA ALA A 35 4.11 -15.50 -2.57
C ALA A 35 3.31 -14.40 -1.86
N LEU A 36 4.00 -13.41 -1.29
CA LEU A 36 3.40 -12.28 -0.56
C LEU A 36 3.85 -10.95 -1.14
N ILE A 37 2.96 -9.96 -1.05
CA ILE A 37 3.23 -8.55 -1.36
C ILE A 37 3.12 -7.76 -0.07
N THR A 38 4.18 -7.04 0.29
CA THR A 38 4.21 -6.14 1.45
C THR A 38 3.83 -4.74 1.04
N TYR A 39 2.97 -4.07 1.80
CA TYR A 39 2.43 -2.76 1.45
C TYR A 39 2.22 -1.86 2.67
N VAL A 40 1.99 -0.56 2.41
CA VAL A 40 1.41 0.39 3.37
C VAL A 40 0.14 1.01 2.80
N PRO A 41 -0.94 1.14 3.59
CA PRO A 41 -2.20 1.70 3.11
C PRO A 41 -2.14 3.22 3.00
N LEU A 42 -2.88 3.75 2.04
CA LEU A 42 -3.16 5.17 1.95
C LEU A 42 -4.43 5.51 2.72
N THR A 43 -4.41 6.66 3.37
CA THR A 43 -5.55 7.18 4.14
C THR A 43 -5.68 8.68 3.96
N THR A 44 -6.91 9.16 3.90
CA THR A 44 -7.25 10.58 3.95
C THR A 44 -7.35 11.10 5.38
N GLN A 45 -7.41 10.19 6.37
CA GLN A 45 -7.40 10.54 7.79
C GLN A 45 -5.97 10.83 8.28
N ASN A 46 -5.43 11.96 7.86
CA ASN A 46 -4.13 12.46 8.31
C ASN A 46 -4.19 12.86 9.80
N ARG A 47 -3.29 12.31 10.62
CA ARG A 47 -3.14 12.60 12.05
C ARG A 47 -1.90 13.44 12.38
N HIS A 48 -1.18 13.91 11.36
CA HIS A 48 0.05 14.70 11.47
C HIS A 48 1.10 14.06 12.39
N SER A 49 1.20 12.74 12.31
CA SER A 49 2.13 11.95 13.11
C SER A 49 3.43 11.69 12.36
N ARG A 50 4.48 11.29 13.10
CA ARG A 50 5.75 10.84 12.49
C ARG A 50 5.65 9.50 11.76
N TYR A 51 4.47 8.87 11.77
CA TYR A 51 4.22 7.59 11.09
C TYR A 51 3.47 7.76 9.76
N GLU A 52 3.34 8.99 9.28
CA GLU A 52 2.67 9.31 8.04
C GLU A 52 3.67 9.93 7.07
N VAL A 53 3.68 9.41 5.84
CA VAL A 53 4.47 9.95 4.74
C VAL A 53 3.54 10.66 3.76
N GLU A 54 3.77 11.95 3.56
CA GLU A 54 3.01 12.74 2.60
C GLU A 54 3.37 12.36 1.16
N LEU A 55 2.35 12.18 0.32
CA LEU A 55 2.54 11.78 -1.08
C LEU A 55 2.59 12.97 -2.04
N GLY A 56 2.34 14.18 -1.55
CA GLY A 56 2.09 15.35 -2.39
C GLY A 56 0.79 15.22 -3.19
N SER A 57 0.64 16.05 -4.23
CA SER A 57 -0.52 16.01 -5.12
C SER A 57 -0.34 14.92 -6.19
N VAL A 58 -1.02 13.79 -6.02
CA VAL A 58 -0.95 12.66 -6.95
C VAL A 58 -2.24 12.57 -7.75
N ARG A 59 -2.14 12.62 -9.09
CA ARG A 59 -3.30 12.79 -10.00
C ARG A 59 -4.35 11.68 -9.93
N PHE A 60 -3.96 10.48 -9.50
CA PHE A 60 -4.88 9.34 -9.40
C PHE A 60 -5.64 9.28 -8.07
N LEU A 61 -5.27 10.10 -7.08
CA LEU A 61 -5.99 10.21 -5.81
C LEU A 61 -6.98 11.36 -5.89
N LYS A 62 -8.23 11.11 -5.47
CA LYS A 62 -9.27 12.14 -5.41
C LYS A 62 -9.02 13.17 -4.32
N GLU A 63 -8.37 12.76 -3.24
CA GLU A 63 -8.14 13.55 -2.04
C GLU A 63 -6.66 13.43 -1.62
N THR A 64 -6.13 14.49 -1.02
CA THR A 64 -4.80 14.45 -0.39
C THR A 64 -4.76 13.31 0.62
N SER A 65 -3.79 12.41 0.45
CA SER A 65 -3.66 11.22 1.28
C SER A 65 -2.23 11.09 1.80
N VAL A 66 -2.10 10.40 2.92
CA VAL A 66 -0.81 10.01 3.50
C VAL A 66 -0.65 8.49 3.47
N ALA A 67 0.58 8.02 3.34
CA ALA A 67 0.92 6.62 3.56
C ALA A 67 1.12 6.40 5.06
N ASN A 68 0.25 5.61 5.70
CA ASN A 68 0.36 5.31 7.12
C ASN A 68 1.23 4.07 7.33
N VAL A 69 2.46 4.25 7.80
CA VAL A 69 3.41 3.13 7.96
C VAL A 69 3.06 2.21 9.14
N GLN A 70 2.25 2.65 10.10
CA GLN A 70 1.73 1.78 11.16
C GLN A 70 0.74 0.73 10.62
N GLY A 71 0.16 0.99 9.45
CA GLY A 71 -0.73 0.05 8.77
C GLY A 71 -0.01 -0.97 7.88
N ILE A 72 1.31 -1.11 7.99
CA ILE A 72 2.08 -2.04 7.15
C ILE A 72 1.50 -3.46 7.24
N GLY A 73 1.36 -4.10 6.09
CA GLY A 73 0.72 -5.40 5.97
C GLY A 73 1.29 -6.23 4.83
N SER A 74 0.79 -7.45 4.70
CA SER A 74 1.08 -8.30 3.54
C SER A 74 -0.19 -9.00 3.06
N ILE A 75 -0.34 -9.12 1.74
CA ILE A 75 -1.40 -9.88 1.09
C ILE A 75 -0.80 -10.98 0.21
N SER A 76 -1.61 -11.97 -0.12
CA SER A 76 -1.25 -12.99 -1.11
C SER A 76 -0.94 -12.33 -2.45
N ALA A 77 0.15 -12.73 -3.07
CA ALA A 77 0.47 -12.40 -4.47
C ALA A 77 -0.25 -13.32 -5.47
N ALA A 78 -0.94 -14.35 -4.96
CA ALA A 78 -1.68 -15.29 -5.80
C ALA A 78 -2.90 -14.58 -6.45
N PRO A 79 -3.24 -14.95 -7.70
CA PRO A 79 -4.43 -14.45 -8.39
C PRO A 79 -5.73 -14.85 -7.70
#